data_AF-A0A822AVV8-F1
#
_entry.id   AF-A0A822AVV8-F1
#
_cell.length_a   1.000
_cell.length_b   1.000
_cell.length_c   1.000
_cell.angle_alpha   90.00
_cell.angle_beta   90.00
_cell.angle_gamma   90.00
#
_symmetry.space_group_name_H-M   'P 1'
#
loop_
_entity.id
_entity.type
_entity.pdbx_description
1 polymer ?
#
loop_
_entity_poly.entity_id
_entity_poly.type
_entity_poly.pdbx_seq_one_letter_code
_entity_poly.pdbx_strand_id
1 'polypeptide(L)'
;MTKQKNRKTYIYIYCTSDNIEQIYTQKCFHSISFKESKADDLINQPSPEHLDLIKLTKQHMVRVYPGAKRQDSSNIDPVDYWTYGVQMVALNYQANDKAMCIQRAFFSDNGGCGYLLKPSFLLSDNQLFDPKDNNHKKGKHIQIHIISGQHLPKEKNHIEHTDIVDPYVTVITYGIKSDCTEHNTPSVRNNGLNPIWDYKINLDIFCPELCLILFQVRDKDRYGPSTFLGQACVPFTALQLGYRHIKLKAKDGDYIQGTIFVHIKIEDF
;
A
#
# COMPACT_ATOMS: atom_id res chain seq x y z
N MET A 1 14.86 -52.89 0.24
CA MET A 1 14.94 -51.76 -0.71
C MET A 1 14.67 -50.47 0.06
N THR A 2 15.75 -49.77 0.43
CA THR A 2 15.73 -48.49 1.12
C THR A 2 15.19 -47.42 0.17
N LYS A 3 14.01 -46.84 0.50
CA LYS A 3 13.50 -45.65 -0.20
C LYS A 3 14.57 -44.57 -0.14
N GLN A 4 15.14 -44.22 -1.29
CA GLN A 4 16.05 -43.11 -1.47
C GLN A 4 15.27 -41.84 -1.11
N LYS A 5 15.38 -41.36 0.14
CA LYS A 5 14.77 -40.09 0.55
C LYS A 5 15.34 -39.00 -0.37
N ASN A 6 14.44 -38.32 -1.07
CA ASN A 6 14.76 -37.33 -2.08
C ASN A 6 15.67 -36.26 -1.46
N ARG A 7 16.90 -36.08 -1.97
CA ARG A 7 17.91 -35.16 -1.38
C ARG A 7 17.40 -33.72 -1.24
N LYS A 8 16.39 -33.32 -2.01
CA LYS A 8 15.73 -32.01 -1.93
C LYS A 8 15.00 -31.77 -0.60
N THR A 9 14.55 -32.82 0.10
CA THR A 9 13.75 -32.65 1.32
C THR A 9 14.54 -32.11 2.50
N TYR A 10 15.87 -32.28 2.52
CA TYR A 10 16.75 -31.83 3.62
C TYR A 10 16.98 -30.31 3.65
N ILE A 11 16.54 -29.57 2.63
CA ILE A 11 16.71 -28.10 2.55
C ILE A 11 15.47 -27.37 3.12
N TYR A 12 14.32 -28.03 3.21
CA TYR A 12 13.11 -27.45 3.79
C TYR A 12 13.13 -27.62 5.31
N ILE A 13 13.51 -26.55 6.01
CA ILE A 13 13.62 -26.54 7.47
C ILE A 13 12.44 -25.78 8.09
N TYR A 14 12.19 -24.54 7.67
CA TYR A 14 11.22 -23.64 8.31
C TYR A 14 10.04 -23.20 7.44
N CYS A 15 10.00 -23.61 6.16
CA CYS A 15 8.92 -23.32 5.22
C CYS A 15 8.57 -24.58 4.43
N THR A 16 7.98 -25.55 5.10
CA THR A 16 7.47 -26.76 4.44
C THR A 16 6.06 -26.48 3.94
N SER A 17 5.86 -26.54 2.62
CA SER A 17 4.53 -26.41 2.04
C SER A 17 3.69 -27.62 2.40
N ASP A 18 2.49 -27.38 2.90
CA ASP A 18 1.55 -28.45 3.28
C ASP A 18 0.11 -28.08 2.87
N ASN A 19 -0.77 -29.07 2.85
CA ASN A 19 -2.13 -28.92 2.35
C ASN A 19 -2.99 -28.09 3.33
N ILE A 20 -3.83 -27.21 2.79
CA ILE A 20 -4.69 -26.27 3.54
C ILE A 20 -5.70 -27.01 4.45
N GLU A 21 -6.04 -28.25 4.11
CA GLU A 21 -7.05 -29.05 4.84
C GLU A 21 -6.62 -29.46 6.26
N GLN A 22 -5.33 -29.28 6.63
CA GLN A 22 -4.78 -29.66 7.93
C GLN A 22 -4.26 -28.46 8.75
N ILE A 23 -4.72 -27.24 8.47
CA ILE A 23 -4.24 -26.01 9.12
C ILE A 23 -4.16 -26.13 10.66
N TYR A 24 -5.16 -26.72 11.31
CA TYR A 24 -5.22 -26.82 12.77
C TYR A 24 -4.27 -27.85 13.39
N THR A 25 -3.62 -28.70 12.60
CA THR A 25 -2.62 -29.69 13.07
C THR A 25 -1.20 -29.35 12.63
N GLN A 26 -1.03 -28.25 11.87
CA GLN A 26 0.27 -27.85 11.35
C GLN A 26 1.14 -27.22 12.44
N LYS A 27 2.44 -27.53 12.37
CA LYS A 27 3.48 -26.88 13.18
C LYS A 27 3.90 -25.55 12.55
N CYS A 28 4.47 -24.64 13.34
CA CYS A 28 4.86 -23.30 12.93
C CYS A 28 5.83 -23.23 11.72
N PHE A 29 6.58 -24.30 11.44
CA PHE A 29 7.48 -24.39 10.27
C PHE A 29 6.76 -24.76 8.96
N HIS A 30 5.45 -25.00 8.99
CA HIS A 30 4.67 -25.14 7.77
C HIS A 30 4.23 -23.76 7.29
N SER A 31 4.44 -23.54 5.99
CA SER A 31 3.99 -22.34 5.30
C SER A 31 2.76 -22.64 4.46
N ILE A 32 1.79 -21.73 4.49
CA ILE A 32 0.50 -21.91 3.80
C ILE A 32 0.46 -20.94 2.62
N SER A 33 -0.02 -21.39 1.46
CA SER A 33 -0.13 -20.56 0.27
C SER A 33 -1.56 -20.51 -0.24
N PHE A 34 -2.10 -19.29 -0.39
CA PHE A 34 -3.40 -19.05 -1.00
C PHE A 34 -3.24 -18.38 -2.37
N LYS A 35 -4.02 -18.84 -3.34
CA LYS A 35 -4.32 -18.05 -4.55
C LYS A 35 -5.14 -16.83 -4.15
N GLU A 36 -4.98 -15.72 -4.87
CA GLU A 36 -5.76 -14.47 -4.63
C GLU A 36 -7.25 -14.74 -4.38
N SER A 37 -7.91 -15.52 -5.24
CA SER A 37 -9.35 -15.76 -5.12
C SER A 37 -9.73 -16.44 -3.80
N LYS A 38 -8.90 -17.37 -3.32
CA LYS A 38 -9.15 -18.05 -2.06
C LYS A 38 -8.88 -17.14 -0.87
N ALA A 39 -7.88 -16.27 -0.96
CA ALA A 39 -7.60 -15.28 0.07
C ALA A 39 -8.72 -14.22 0.14
N ASP A 40 -9.22 -13.79 -1.02
CA ASP A 40 -10.35 -12.86 -1.13
C ASP A 40 -11.62 -13.49 -0.53
N ASP A 41 -11.90 -14.77 -0.82
CA ASP A 41 -13.03 -15.49 -0.23
C ASP A 41 -12.95 -15.51 1.31
N LEU A 42 -11.75 -15.69 1.88
CA LEU A 42 -11.53 -15.70 3.33
C LEU A 42 -11.74 -14.30 3.94
N ILE A 43 -11.17 -13.27 3.31
CA ILE A 43 -11.29 -11.87 3.75
C ILE A 43 -12.74 -11.40 3.68
N ASN A 44 -13.52 -11.85 2.69
CA ASN A 44 -14.90 -11.45 2.47
C ASN A 44 -15.94 -12.21 3.29
N GLN A 45 -15.56 -13.24 4.05
CA GLN A 45 -16.48 -13.90 4.98
C GLN A 45 -17.07 -12.92 6.02
N PRO A 46 -18.27 -13.21 6.57
CA PRO A 46 -18.80 -12.48 7.71
C PRO A 46 -17.92 -12.66 8.95
N SER A 47 -18.14 -11.81 9.95
CA SER A 47 -17.53 -11.95 11.27
C SER A 47 -18.23 -13.07 12.05
N PRO A 48 -17.50 -13.96 12.74
CA PRO A 48 -16.06 -13.90 13.01
C PRO A 48 -15.16 -14.66 12.03
N GLU A 49 -15.70 -15.29 10.99
CA GLU A 49 -14.97 -16.25 10.13
C GLU A 49 -13.77 -15.62 9.40
N HIS A 50 -13.89 -14.39 8.91
CA HIS A 50 -12.75 -13.72 8.25
C HIS A 50 -11.55 -13.50 9.20
N LEU A 51 -11.79 -13.46 10.52
CA LEU A 51 -10.74 -13.26 11.51
C LEU A 51 -9.85 -14.49 11.71
N ASP A 52 -10.25 -15.66 11.21
CA ASP A 52 -9.42 -16.86 11.26
C ASP A 52 -8.12 -16.70 10.46
N LEU A 53 -8.11 -15.87 9.42
CA LEU A 53 -6.87 -15.54 8.70
C LEU A 53 -5.87 -14.78 9.59
N ILE A 54 -6.34 -13.89 10.46
CA ILE A 54 -5.46 -13.19 11.42
C ILE A 54 -4.89 -14.17 12.45
N LYS A 55 -5.71 -15.10 12.96
CA LYS A 55 -5.23 -16.15 13.87
C LYS A 55 -4.16 -17.02 13.19
N LEU A 56 -4.39 -17.38 11.92
CA LEU A 56 -3.47 -18.17 11.13
C LEU A 56 -2.12 -17.47 10.94
N THR A 57 -2.12 -16.19 10.62
CA THR A 57 -0.89 -15.43 10.34
C THR A 57 -0.06 -15.13 11.59
N LYS A 58 -0.61 -15.32 12.80
CA LYS A 58 0.15 -15.27 14.07
C LYS A 58 1.03 -16.51 14.26
N GLN A 59 0.55 -17.66 13.82
CA GLN A 59 1.18 -18.96 14.07
C GLN A 59 1.98 -19.49 12.87
N HIS A 60 1.64 -19.04 11.66
CA HIS A 60 2.19 -19.56 10.40
C HIS A 60 2.58 -18.46 9.42
N MET A 61 3.57 -18.77 8.60
CA MET A 61 3.92 -17.97 7.44
C MET A 61 2.92 -18.21 6.31
N VAL A 62 2.05 -17.22 6.06
CA VAL A 62 1.07 -17.26 4.96
C VAL A 62 1.56 -16.48 3.73
N ARG A 63 1.53 -17.13 2.57
CA ARG A 63 1.76 -16.56 1.24
C ARG A 63 0.44 -16.31 0.51
N VAL A 64 0.27 -15.14 -0.09
CA VAL A 64 -0.78 -14.87 -1.09
C VAL A 64 -0.10 -14.54 -2.40
N TYR A 65 -0.66 -14.99 -3.52
CA TYR A 65 -0.08 -14.72 -4.85
C TYR A 65 -1.14 -14.50 -5.93
N PRO A 66 -0.81 -13.73 -6.99
CA PRO A 66 -1.76 -13.38 -8.04
C PRO A 66 -2.25 -14.62 -8.79
N GLY A 67 -3.52 -14.61 -9.17
CA GLY A 67 -4.15 -15.72 -9.87
C GLY A 67 -3.69 -15.83 -11.32
N ALA A 68 -3.81 -17.02 -11.90
CA ALA A 68 -3.41 -17.28 -13.30
C ALA A 68 -4.21 -16.47 -14.35
N LYS A 69 -5.33 -15.86 -13.96
CA LYS A 69 -6.12 -14.97 -14.84
C LYS A 69 -5.39 -13.66 -15.17
N ARG A 70 -4.43 -13.25 -14.33
CA ARG A 70 -3.59 -12.04 -14.52
C ARG A 70 -2.45 -12.31 -15.50
N GLN A 71 -2.80 -12.70 -16.71
CA GLN A 71 -1.84 -13.02 -17.79
C GLN A 71 -1.02 -11.79 -18.20
N ASP A 72 -1.56 -10.60 -17.99
CA ASP A 72 -0.90 -9.31 -18.18
C ASP A 72 0.11 -8.97 -17.06
N SER A 73 0.29 -9.86 -16.08
CA SER A 73 1.11 -9.63 -14.89
C SER A 73 0.63 -8.47 -14.01
N SER A 74 -0.63 -8.05 -14.10
CA SER A 74 -1.22 -7.10 -13.16
C SER A 74 -1.11 -7.61 -11.72
N ASN A 75 -1.02 -6.70 -10.76
CA ASN A 75 -0.93 -7.06 -9.34
C ASN A 75 -2.27 -7.03 -8.60
N ILE A 76 -2.30 -7.80 -7.51
CA ILE A 76 -3.30 -7.71 -6.44
C ILE A 76 -3.04 -6.47 -5.57
N ASP A 77 -4.05 -5.99 -4.83
CA ASP A 77 -3.83 -4.94 -3.83
C ASP A 77 -3.20 -5.58 -2.59
N PRO A 78 -1.95 -5.25 -2.24
CA PRO A 78 -1.28 -5.92 -1.13
C PRO A 78 -1.82 -5.51 0.25
N VAL A 79 -2.44 -4.34 0.34
CA VAL A 79 -2.90 -3.76 1.61
C VAL A 79 -4.03 -4.58 2.21
N ASP A 80 -4.94 -5.09 1.38
CA ASP A 80 -6.04 -5.96 1.80
C ASP A 80 -5.52 -7.19 2.58
N TYR A 81 -4.41 -7.79 2.15
CA TYR A 81 -3.85 -8.95 2.83
C TYR A 81 -2.97 -8.58 4.03
N TRP A 82 -2.25 -7.45 3.97
CA TRP A 82 -1.48 -6.95 5.11
C TRP A 82 -2.36 -6.60 6.31
N THR A 83 -3.56 -6.07 6.09
CA THR A 83 -4.51 -5.77 7.18
C THR A 83 -4.96 -7.02 7.94
N TYR A 84 -4.87 -8.20 7.31
CA TYR A 84 -5.10 -9.51 7.93
C TYR A 84 -3.81 -10.20 8.42
N GLY A 85 -2.68 -9.49 8.40
CA GLY A 85 -1.39 -9.98 8.89
C GLY A 85 -0.65 -10.95 7.96
N VAL A 86 -1.10 -11.10 6.70
CA VAL A 86 -0.39 -11.90 5.70
C VAL A 86 0.96 -11.25 5.43
N GLN A 87 2.04 -12.01 5.62
CA GLN A 87 3.40 -11.47 5.55
C GLN A 87 4.07 -11.65 4.17
N MET A 88 3.68 -12.69 3.42
CA MET A 88 4.25 -13.02 2.10
C MET A 88 3.22 -12.71 1.00
N VAL A 89 2.95 -11.42 0.77
CA VAL A 89 2.11 -11.00 -0.36
C VAL A 89 2.98 -10.88 -1.60
N ALA A 90 2.93 -11.90 -2.47
CA ALA A 90 3.73 -11.95 -3.67
C ALA A 90 3.13 -11.03 -4.75
N LEU A 91 3.98 -10.19 -5.33
CA LEU A 91 3.64 -9.31 -6.44
C LEU A 91 4.55 -9.59 -7.63
N ASN A 92 4.10 -9.23 -8.82
CA ASN A 92 4.86 -9.16 -10.06
C ASN A 92 5.75 -7.91 -10.04
N TYR A 93 7.01 -8.05 -9.61
CA TYR A 93 7.96 -6.93 -9.45
C TYR A 93 8.30 -6.21 -10.75
N GLN A 94 8.13 -6.89 -11.89
CA GLN A 94 8.32 -6.34 -13.23
C GLN A 94 7.21 -5.36 -13.63
N ALA A 95 6.06 -5.36 -12.94
CA ALA A 95 4.96 -4.45 -13.23
C ALA A 95 5.22 -3.08 -12.58
N ASN A 96 5.11 -2.01 -13.36
CA ASN A 96 5.21 -0.63 -12.86
C ASN A 96 3.82 -0.07 -12.55
N ASP A 97 3.11 -0.73 -11.64
CA ASP A 97 1.73 -0.41 -11.27
C ASP A 97 1.60 0.17 -9.84
N LYS A 98 0.36 0.50 -9.47
CA LYS A 98 0.01 1.06 -8.15
C LYS A 98 0.46 0.16 -7.00
N ALA A 99 0.27 -1.16 -7.14
CA ALA A 99 0.62 -2.13 -6.10
C ALA A 99 2.13 -2.13 -5.84
N MET A 100 2.95 -2.08 -6.90
CA MET A 100 4.41 -1.99 -6.75
C MET A 100 4.86 -0.65 -6.17
N CYS A 101 4.16 0.45 -6.44
CA CYS A 101 4.41 1.73 -5.74
C CYS A 101 4.17 1.60 -4.23
N ILE A 102 3.02 1.04 -3.84
CA ILE A 102 2.65 0.81 -2.44
C ILE A 102 3.64 -0.14 -1.76
N GLN A 103 3.99 -1.26 -2.40
CA GLN A 103 4.99 -2.23 -1.94
C GLN A 103 6.34 -1.55 -1.64
N ARG A 104 6.85 -0.76 -2.59
CA ARG A 104 8.13 -0.08 -2.42
C ARG A 104 8.09 0.96 -1.30
N ALA A 105 6.96 1.65 -1.13
CA ALA A 105 6.78 2.61 -0.05
C ALA A 105 6.66 1.93 1.32
N PHE A 106 5.83 0.90 1.44
CA PHE A 106 5.65 0.13 2.67
C PHE A 106 7.00 -0.38 3.17
N PHE A 107 7.71 -1.13 2.33
CA PHE A 107 9.01 -1.71 2.66
C PHE A 107 10.19 -0.73 2.58
N SER A 108 9.96 0.57 2.36
CA SER A 108 11.04 1.58 2.52
C SER A 108 11.34 1.87 3.99
N ASP A 109 10.40 1.54 4.88
CA ASP A 109 10.58 1.60 6.32
C ASP A 109 11.58 0.50 6.79
N ASN A 110 12.04 0.59 8.03
CA ASN A 110 13.05 -0.29 8.62
C ASN A 110 14.32 -0.40 7.75
N GLY A 111 14.73 0.73 7.16
CA GLY A 111 15.93 0.84 6.33
C GLY A 111 15.86 0.07 5.02
N GLY A 112 14.67 -0.31 4.53
CA GLY A 112 14.56 -1.00 3.25
C GLY A 112 14.93 -2.48 3.28
N CYS A 113 15.00 -3.11 4.46
CA CYS A 113 15.55 -4.46 4.60
C CYS A 113 14.64 -5.59 4.08
N GLY A 114 13.39 -5.27 3.71
CA GLY A 114 12.40 -6.24 3.25
C GLY A 114 11.60 -6.93 4.36
N TYR A 115 11.84 -6.57 5.63
CA TYR A 115 11.10 -7.10 6.78
C TYR A 115 10.59 -5.97 7.66
N LEU A 116 9.28 -5.99 7.95
CA LEU A 116 8.62 -5.06 8.86
C LEU A 116 7.93 -5.84 9.97
N LEU A 117 8.09 -5.35 11.20
CA LEU A 117 7.38 -5.91 12.33
C LEU A 117 5.89 -5.57 12.19
N LYS A 118 5.03 -6.60 12.28
CA LYS A 118 3.58 -6.38 12.30
C LYS A 118 3.18 -5.52 13.52
N PRO A 119 2.14 -4.68 13.40
CA PRO A 119 1.55 -4.00 14.53
C PRO A 119 1.19 -4.97 15.66
N SER A 120 1.31 -4.53 16.92
CA SER A 120 1.14 -5.38 18.10
C SER A 120 -0.23 -6.06 18.17
N PHE A 121 -1.29 -5.41 17.67
CA PHE A 121 -2.64 -5.98 17.61
C PHE A 121 -2.78 -7.15 16.61
N LEU A 122 -1.90 -7.25 15.60
CA LEU A 122 -1.82 -8.41 14.71
C LEU A 122 -0.94 -9.54 15.28
N LEU A 123 -0.32 -9.32 16.44
CA LEU A 123 0.53 -10.29 17.14
C LEU A 123 -0.07 -10.76 18.47
N SER A 124 -0.90 -9.93 19.11
CA SER A 124 -1.44 -10.16 20.45
C SER A 124 -2.54 -11.22 20.49
N ASP A 125 -2.52 -12.10 21.49
CA ASP A 125 -3.60 -13.08 21.76
C ASP A 125 -4.71 -12.51 22.66
N ASN A 126 -4.48 -11.36 23.30
CA ASN A 126 -5.41 -10.81 24.30
C ASN A 126 -6.67 -10.18 23.68
N GLN A 127 -6.54 -9.60 22.48
CA GLN A 127 -7.66 -8.99 21.76
C GLN A 127 -7.46 -9.22 20.26
N LEU A 128 -8.50 -9.75 19.62
CA LEU A 128 -8.51 -9.96 18.18
C LEU A 128 -8.85 -8.65 17.49
N PHE A 129 -7.94 -8.16 16.66
CA PHE A 129 -8.19 -7.04 15.76
C PHE A 129 -9.16 -7.46 14.66
N ASP A 130 -10.18 -6.64 14.40
CA ASP A 130 -11.12 -6.79 13.30
C ASP A 130 -10.93 -5.64 12.30
N PRO A 131 -10.37 -5.88 11.10
CA PRO A 131 -10.16 -4.85 10.08
C PRO A 131 -11.45 -4.24 9.51
N LYS A 132 -12.61 -4.87 9.75
CA LYS A 132 -13.94 -4.45 9.27
C LYS A 132 -14.78 -3.79 10.37
N ASP A 133 -14.32 -3.76 11.61
CA ASP A 133 -15.03 -3.04 12.67
C ASP A 133 -15.06 -1.54 12.34
N ASN A 134 -16.25 -0.95 12.28
CA ASN A 134 -16.40 0.49 12.01
C ASN A 134 -16.44 1.32 13.30
N ASN A 135 -16.44 0.69 14.48
CA ASN A 135 -16.56 1.37 15.77
C ASN A 135 -15.20 1.70 16.39
N HIS A 136 -14.30 2.27 15.58
CA HIS A 136 -12.99 2.70 16.06
C HIS A 136 -13.14 3.87 17.03
N LYS A 137 -12.56 3.73 18.23
CA LYS A 137 -12.61 4.74 19.30
C LYS A 137 -11.31 5.51 19.49
N LYS A 138 -10.30 5.18 18.70
CA LYS A 138 -8.96 5.76 18.76
C LYS A 138 -8.43 5.91 17.35
N GLY A 139 -7.61 6.93 17.14
CA GLY A 139 -6.99 7.18 15.86
C GLY A 139 -6.12 8.42 15.87
N LYS A 140 -5.88 8.97 14.68
CA LYS A 140 -5.12 10.19 14.45
C LYS A 140 -5.90 11.11 13.53
N HIS A 141 -6.09 12.35 13.94
CA HIS A 141 -6.52 13.44 13.07
C HIS A 141 -5.29 13.94 12.31
N ILE A 142 -5.30 13.87 10.98
CA ILE A 142 -4.23 14.41 10.14
C ILE A 142 -4.75 15.59 9.33
N GLN A 143 -4.04 16.71 9.40
CA GLN A 143 -4.21 17.83 8.48
C GLN A 143 -3.03 17.89 7.52
N ILE A 144 -3.34 17.76 6.24
CA ILE A 144 -2.39 17.87 5.14
C ILE A 144 -2.69 19.17 4.39
N HIS A 145 -1.79 20.14 4.50
CA HIS A 145 -1.85 21.38 3.73
C HIS A 145 -0.96 21.23 2.50
N ILE A 146 -1.58 21.06 1.34
CA ILE A 146 -0.92 21.04 0.03
C ILE A 146 -0.70 22.48 -0.42
N ILE A 147 0.53 22.97 -0.31
CA ILE A 147 0.85 24.39 -0.52
C ILE A 147 1.15 24.65 -2.00
N SER A 148 2.19 24.00 -2.54
CA SER A 148 2.67 24.27 -3.90
C SER A 148 3.43 23.10 -4.51
N GLY A 149 3.66 23.12 -5.82
CA GLY A 149 4.51 22.19 -6.54
C GLY A 149 5.76 22.89 -7.09
N GLN A 150 6.81 22.13 -7.40
CA GLN A 150 8.04 22.66 -8.00
C GLN A 150 8.50 21.71 -9.10
N HIS A 151 8.88 22.26 -10.26
CA HIS A 151 9.48 21.51 -11.37
C HIS A 151 8.71 20.24 -11.78
N LEU A 152 7.38 20.33 -11.86
CA LEU A 152 6.56 19.19 -12.28
C LEU A 152 6.89 18.85 -13.74
N PRO A 153 7.18 17.58 -14.04
CA PRO A 153 7.55 17.19 -15.38
C PRO A 153 6.35 17.31 -16.31
N LYS A 154 6.62 17.45 -17.60
CA LYS A 154 5.65 17.19 -18.66
C LYS A 154 5.87 15.79 -19.19
N GLU A 155 4.81 15.04 -19.49
CA GLU A 155 4.98 13.75 -20.17
C GLU A 155 5.61 13.97 -21.56
N LYS A 156 6.65 13.20 -21.88
CA LYS A 156 7.47 13.37 -23.10
C LYS A 156 6.68 13.15 -24.41
N ASN A 157 5.50 12.55 -24.33
CA ASN A 157 4.71 12.12 -25.49
C ASN A 157 3.60 13.10 -25.89
N HIS A 158 3.44 14.24 -25.20
CA HIS A 158 2.53 15.29 -25.68
C HIS A 158 3.13 15.95 -26.92
N ILE A 159 2.55 15.61 -28.07
CA ILE A 159 2.91 16.01 -29.44
C ILE A 159 2.96 17.54 -29.61
N GLU A 160 2.28 18.27 -28.74
CA GLU A 160 2.29 19.72 -28.71
C GLU A 160 3.35 20.25 -27.73
N HIS A 161 4.49 20.66 -28.27
CA HIS A 161 5.57 21.33 -27.54
C HIS A 161 5.13 22.60 -26.77
N THR A 162 3.91 23.09 -27.00
CA THR A 162 3.35 24.32 -26.42
C THR A 162 2.44 24.10 -25.21
N ASP A 163 1.96 22.88 -24.96
CA ASP A 163 0.98 22.67 -23.88
C ASP A 163 1.64 22.77 -22.49
N ILE A 164 1.06 23.54 -21.57
CA ILE A 164 1.59 23.69 -20.21
C ILE A 164 0.64 22.96 -19.29
N VAL A 165 1.18 22.07 -18.46
CA VAL A 165 0.39 21.24 -17.54
C VAL A 165 -0.56 22.10 -16.67
N ASP A 166 -1.75 21.56 -16.44
CA ASP A 166 -2.81 22.05 -15.56
C ASP A 166 -2.85 21.20 -14.26
N PRO A 167 -1.85 21.27 -13.35
CA PRO A 167 -1.65 20.22 -12.37
C PRO A 167 -2.63 20.30 -11.19
N TYR A 168 -3.02 19.13 -10.70
CA TYR A 168 -3.69 18.94 -9.41
C TYR A 168 -3.04 17.78 -8.64
N VAL A 169 -3.25 17.77 -7.33
CA VAL A 169 -2.78 16.71 -6.44
C VAL A 169 -3.97 15.89 -5.95
N THR A 170 -3.88 14.57 -6.12
CA THR A 170 -4.72 13.58 -5.47
C THR A 170 -4.00 13.04 -4.24
N VAL A 171 -4.65 13.07 -3.09
CA VAL A 171 -4.20 12.40 -1.86
C VAL A 171 -5.10 11.20 -1.63
N ILE A 172 -4.52 10.00 -1.62
CA ILE A 172 -5.22 8.73 -1.42
C ILE A 172 -4.66 8.05 -0.18
N THR A 173 -5.53 7.60 0.70
CA THR A 173 -5.15 6.76 1.85
C THR A 173 -5.47 5.29 1.56
N TYR A 174 -4.54 4.41 1.90
CA TYR A 174 -4.69 2.96 1.84
C TYR A 174 -4.48 2.38 3.22
N GLY A 175 -5.31 1.44 3.63
CA GLY A 175 -5.19 0.78 4.94
C GLY A 175 -6.37 -0.15 5.16
N ILE A 176 -6.91 -0.13 6.38
CA ILE A 176 -8.25 -0.70 6.60
C ILE A 176 -9.30 0.10 5.82
N LYS A 177 -10.44 -0.54 5.53
CA LYS A 177 -11.50 0.05 4.69
C LYS A 177 -12.00 1.41 5.21
N SER A 178 -12.09 1.57 6.52
CA SER A 178 -12.52 2.82 7.17
C SER A 178 -11.56 3.99 6.95
N ASP A 179 -10.28 3.70 6.71
CA ASP A 179 -9.23 4.71 6.48
C ASP A 179 -9.06 5.04 4.99
N CYS A 180 -9.69 4.30 4.07
CA CYS A 180 -9.52 4.48 2.63
C CYS A 180 -10.32 5.67 2.10
N THR A 181 -9.63 6.73 1.67
CA THR A 181 -10.22 7.98 1.16
C THR A 181 -9.45 8.49 -0.06
N GLU A 182 -10.10 9.33 -0.87
CA GLU A 182 -9.47 10.03 -2.00
C GLU A 182 -9.91 11.49 -2.03
N HIS A 183 -8.95 12.41 -2.04
CA HIS A 183 -9.17 13.85 -2.05
C HIS A 183 -8.35 14.52 -3.15
N ASN A 184 -9.01 15.38 -3.94
CA ASN A 184 -8.36 16.15 -4.99
C ASN A 184 -8.28 17.63 -4.62
N THR A 185 -7.14 18.25 -4.91
CA THR A 185 -7.05 19.72 -4.97
C THR A 185 -7.74 20.23 -6.24
N PRO A 186 -8.09 21.52 -6.30
CA PRO A 186 -8.32 22.18 -7.59
C PRO A 186 -7.09 22.07 -8.51
N SER A 187 -7.31 22.14 -9.82
CA SER A 187 -6.24 22.25 -10.82
C SER A 187 -5.76 23.69 -10.93
N VAL A 188 -4.44 23.88 -11.05
CA VAL A 188 -3.83 25.18 -11.36
C VAL A 188 -3.59 25.24 -12.86
N ARG A 189 -4.04 26.31 -13.53
CA ARG A 189 -3.97 26.38 -14.99
C ARG A 189 -2.57 26.79 -15.48
N ASN A 190 -2.07 26.11 -16.51
CA ASN A 190 -0.86 26.40 -17.28
C ASN A 190 0.35 26.70 -16.39
N ASN A 191 0.58 25.88 -15.35
CA ASN A 191 1.71 26.08 -14.45
C ASN A 191 2.26 24.76 -13.88
N GLY A 192 3.27 24.19 -14.55
CA GLY A 192 4.05 23.08 -14.00
C GLY A 192 5.29 23.49 -13.22
N LEU A 193 5.73 24.75 -13.32
CA LEU A 193 7.00 25.19 -12.74
C LEU A 193 6.89 25.43 -11.23
N ASN A 194 5.85 26.15 -10.82
CA ASN A 194 5.62 26.56 -9.43
C ASN A 194 4.12 26.75 -9.08
N PRO A 195 3.23 25.78 -9.37
CA PRO A 195 1.81 25.90 -9.03
C PRO A 195 1.60 26.06 -7.53
N ILE A 196 0.63 26.88 -7.14
CA ILE A 196 0.21 27.06 -5.74
C ILE A 196 -1.24 26.60 -5.62
N TRP A 197 -1.49 25.61 -4.77
CA TRP A 197 -2.84 25.09 -4.49
C TRP A 197 -3.43 25.68 -3.22
N ASP A 198 -2.59 25.91 -2.19
CA ASP A 198 -2.99 26.39 -0.86
C ASP A 198 -4.24 25.68 -0.31
N TYR A 199 -4.26 24.35 -0.40
CA TYR A 199 -5.44 23.52 -0.13
C TYR A 199 -5.23 22.62 1.09
N LYS A 200 -6.19 22.59 2.02
CA LYS A 200 -6.11 21.81 3.25
C LYS A 200 -7.08 20.62 3.20
N ILE A 201 -6.56 19.45 3.55
CA ILE A 201 -7.30 18.20 3.67
C ILE A 201 -7.20 17.77 5.14
N ASN A 202 -8.33 17.44 5.75
CA ASN A 202 -8.39 16.87 7.10
C ASN A 202 -8.95 15.45 6.99
N LEU A 203 -8.27 14.48 7.60
CA LEU A 203 -8.64 13.06 7.56
C LEU A 203 -8.55 12.47 8.97
N ASP A 204 -9.36 11.46 9.21
CA ASP A 204 -9.31 10.64 10.41
C ASP A 204 -8.74 9.28 10.03
N ILE A 205 -7.65 8.88 10.67
CA ILE A 205 -6.96 7.60 10.42
C ILE A 205 -7.06 6.76 11.69
N PHE A 206 -7.83 5.68 11.64
CA PHE A 206 -8.11 4.80 12.76
C PHE A 206 -7.03 3.74 12.96
N CYS A 207 -6.36 3.31 11.90
CA CYS A 207 -5.25 2.34 11.97
C CYS A 207 -3.97 2.88 11.30
N PRO A 208 -3.31 3.88 11.92
CA PRO A 208 -2.07 4.49 11.43
C PRO A 208 -0.98 3.49 11.05
N GLU A 209 -0.84 2.40 11.81
CA GLU A 209 0.21 1.41 11.63
C GLU A 209 0.05 0.56 10.36
N LEU A 210 -1.14 0.57 9.75
CA LEU A 210 -1.43 -0.08 8.47
C LEU A 210 -1.75 0.93 7.36
N CYS A 211 -1.73 2.23 7.66
CA CYS A 211 -2.08 3.27 6.71
C CYS A 211 -0.88 3.72 5.87
N LEU A 212 -1.09 3.89 4.57
CA LEU A 212 -0.19 4.58 3.64
C LEU A 212 -0.90 5.77 3.01
N ILE A 213 -0.14 6.84 2.73
CA ILE A 213 -0.65 8.01 2.02
C ILE A 213 0.08 8.12 0.67
N LEU A 214 -0.68 8.09 -0.41
CA LEU A 214 -0.23 8.34 -1.77
C LEU A 214 -0.57 9.77 -2.18
N PHE A 215 0.47 10.55 -2.49
CA PHE A 215 0.37 11.83 -3.16
C PHE A 215 0.60 11.59 -4.65
N GLN A 216 -0.38 11.91 -5.49
CA GLN A 216 -0.28 11.73 -6.93
C GLN A 216 -0.56 13.06 -7.63
N VAL A 217 0.36 13.48 -8.49
CA VAL A 217 0.21 14.68 -9.31
C VAL A 217 -0.22 14.27 -10.70
N ARG A 218 -1.26 14.92 -11.20
CA ARG A 218 -1.79 14.69 -12.54
C ARG A 218 -2.00 16.01 -13.28
N ASP A 219 -1.94 15.94 -14.59
CA ASP A 219 -2.29 17.02 -15.50
C ASP A 219 -3.77 16.90 -15.89
N LYS A 220 -4.55 17.96 -15.66
CA LYS A 220 -5.97 17.95 -15.97
C LYS A 220 -6.21 18.24 -17.45
N ASP A 221 -6.47 17.18 -18.21
CA ASP A 221 -7.02 17.31 -19.55
C ASP A 221 -8.52 17.69 -19.49
N ARG A 222 -8.95 18.60 -20.38
CA ARG A 222 -10.35 19.03 -20.52
C ARG A 222 -11.22 18.04 -21.29
N TYR A 223 -10.62 17.29 -22.20
CA TYR A 223 -11.32 16.44 -23.16
C TYR A 223 -10.93 14.96 -23.04
N GLY A 224 -9.91 14.64 -22.25
CA GLY A 224 -9.39 13.30 -22.03
C GLY A 224 -9.20 12.93 -20.56
N PRO A 225 -8.67 11.71 -20.30
CA PRO A 225 -8.26 11.33 -18.95
C PRO A 225 -7.07 12.18 -18.50
N SER A 226 -6.99 12.48 -17.21
CA SER A 226 -5.84 13.20 -16.66
C SER A 226 -4.55 12.39 -16.80
N THR A 227 -3.48 13.06 -17.25
CA THR A 227 -2.17 12.44 -17.47
C THR A 227 -1.37 12.39 -16.17
N PHE A 228 -0.57 11.34 -15.99
CA PHE A 228 0.26 11.18 -14.79
C PHE A 228 1.49 12.09 -14.85
N LEU A 229 1.77 12.85 -13.79
CA LEU A 229 3.00 13.66 -13.70
C LEU A 229 4.00 13.12 -12.68
N GLY A 230 3.53 12.49 -11.61
CA GLY A 230 4.42 11.96 -10.58
C GLY A 230 3.65 11.46 -9.37
N GLN A 231 4.30 10.69 -8.51
CA GLN A 231 3.71 10.23 -7.26
C GLN A 231 4.73 10.05 -6.14
N ALA A 232 4.24 10.04 -4.91
CA ALA A 232 5.00 9.61 -3.75
C ALA A 232 4.06 8.91 -2.78
N CYS A 233 4.39 7.67 -2.40
CA CYS A 233 3.67 6.94 -1.37
C CYS A 233 4.54 6.88 -0.11
N VAL A 234 3.94 7.13 1.05
CA VAL A 234 4.63 7.21 2.34
C VAL A 234 3.79 6.46 3.39
N PRO A 235 4.37 5.52 4.16
CA PRO A 235 3.69 4.96 5.33
C PRO A 235 3.32 6.06 6.33
N PHE A 236 2.14 6.00 6.93
CA PHE A 236 1.68 7.03 7.87
C PHE A 236 2.67 7.19 9.04
N THR A 237 3.19 6.08 9.55
CA THR A 237 4.20 6.04 10.63
C THR A 237 5.52 6.71 10.27
N ALA A 238 5.82 6.87 8.98
CA ALA A 238 7.03 7.51 8.48
C ALA A 238 6.83 8.99 8.09
N LEU A 239 5.62 9.54 8.25
CA LEU A 239 5.35 10.95 7.93
C LEU A 239 6.10 11.88 8.89
N GLN A 240 6.74 12.89 8.31
CA GLN A 240 7.37 13.96 9.08
C GLN A 240 6.45 15.17 9.19
N LEU A 241 6.30 15.69 10.40
CA LEU A 241 5.44 16.85 10.70
C LEU A 241 6.05 18.19 10.25
N GLY A 242 5.20 19.20 10.14
CA GLY A 242 5.55 20.57 9.76
C GLY A 242 5.76 20.72 8.25
N TYR A 243 6.52 21.74 7.86
CA TYR A 243 6.81 22.04 6.46
C TYR A 243 7.80 21.06 5.84
N ARG A 244 7.42 20.40 4.74
CA ARG A 244 8.23 19.37 4.07
C ARG A 244 8.08 19.43 2.56
N HIS A 245 9.14 19.08 1.85
CA HIS A 245 9.06 18.72 0.43
C HIS A 245 8.91 17.22 0.28
N ILE A 246 7.88 16.80 -0.45
CA ILE A 246 7.69 15.42 -0.89
C ILE A 246 8.30 15.29 -2.28
N LYS A 247 9.33 14.45 -2.40
CA LYS A 247 9.98 14.15 -3.69
C LYS A 247 9.12 13.18 -4.49
N LEU A 248 8.78 13.56 -5.72
CA LEU A 248 7.98 12.73 -6.59
C LEU A 248 8.85 11.69 -7.31
N LYS A 249 8.20 10.60 -7.68
CA LYS A 249 8.74 9.49 -8.46
C LYS A 249 7.89 9.27 -9.70
N ALA A 250 8.52 8.76 -10.75
CA ALA A 250 7.84 8.27 -11.95
C ALA A 250 7.13 6.93 -11.67
N LYS A 251 6.42 6.38 -12.67
CA LYS A 251 5.69 5.11 -12.54
C LYS A 251 6.60 3.91 -12.24
N ASP A 252 7.82 3.93 -12.79
CA ASP A 252 8.86 2.93 -12.55
C ASP A 252 9.49 3.00 -11.16
N GLY A 253 9.26 4.10 -10.42
CA GLY A 253 9.76 4.31 -9.07
C GLY A 253 11.00 5.21 -9.00
N ASP A 254 11.54 5.66 -10.13
CA ASP A 254 12.71 6.55 -10.15
C ASP A 254 12.33 7.97 -9.73
N TYR A 255 13.23 8.65 -9.03
CA TYR A 255 13.02 10.03 -8.63
C TYR A 255 12.98 10.95 -9.86
N ILE A 256 12.01 11.87 -9.84
CA ILE A 256 11.90 12.96 -10.81
C ILE A 256 12.26 14.29 -10.14
N GLN A 257 12.47 15.33 -10.93
CA GLN A 257 12.78 16.67 -10.41
C GLN A 257 11.62 17.28 -9.62
N GLY A 258 10.39 16.82 -9.89
CA GLY A 258 9.18 17.36 -9.29
C GLY A 258 9.08 17.14 -7.79
N THR A 259 8.66 18.18 -7.05
CA THR A 259 8.30 18.07 -5.63
C THR A 259 6.96 18.72 -5.33
N ILE A 260 6.33 18.31 -4.23
CA ILE A 260 5.20 19.02 -3.61
C ILE A 260 5.68 19.56 -2.27
N PHE A 261 5.45 20.84 -2.00
CA PHE A 261 5.64 21.45 -0.70
C PHE A 261 4.34 21.37 0.11
N VAL A 262 4.44 20.78 1.29
CA VAL A 262 3.31 20.51 2.17
C VAL A 262 3.60 20.95 3.60
N HIS A 263 2.54 21.11 4.38
CA HIS A 263 2.63 21.20 5.83
C HIS A 263 1.72 20.14 6.48
N ILE A 264 2.28 19.33 7.37
CA ILE A 264 1.57 18.18 7.98
C ILE A 264 1.43 18.40 9.50
N LYS A 265 0.21 18.20 10.02
CA LYS A 265 -0.10 18.11 11.46
C LYS A 265 -0.80 16.81 11.76
N ILE A 266 -0.47 16.20 12.89
CA ILE A 266 -1.10 14.97 13.38
C ILE A 266 -1.42 15.17 14.86
N GLU A 267 -2.65 14.86 15.25
CA GLU A 267 -3.16 14.93 16.62
C GLU A 267 -3.87 13.61 16.95
N ASP A 268 -3.85 13.22 18.23
CA ASP A 268 -4.45 11.97 18.71
C ASP A 268 -5.93 12.19 19.05
N PHE A 269 -6.76 11.16 18.83
CA PHE A 269 -8.13 11.11 19.34
C PHE A 269 -8.51 9.71 19.80
#